data_AF-A0A6J2FPS9-F1
#
_entry.id   AF-A0A6J2FPS9-F1
#
_cell.length_a   1.000
_cell.length_b   1.000
_cell.length_c   1.000
_cell.angle_alpha   90.00
_cell.angle_beta   90.00
_cell.angle_gamma   90.00
#
_symmetry.space_group_name_H-M   'P 1'
#
loop_
_entity.id
_entity.type
_entity.pdbx_description
1 polymer ?
#
loop_
_entity_poly.entity_id
_entity_poly.type
_entity_poly.pdbx_seq_one_letter_code
_entity_poly.pdbx_strand_id
1 'polypeptide(L)'
;MMPQRVRLQLEAAAQHPTSIIGCQVRREPPNSTERYTRWINQLASDQLLTQKGTRGCGEELVSGSPGVAPSPRHPPWIRGPLAGSQREQVFTSNGPTVIMPTWFCSRAWFSHVGPFDEGGQGVPEDLLFFYNHLRKGGGVVRVDQSLLLYRYHPDAATHSVLETTIWTHRVRFLEERVLPHWAAFTIWNAGRQGRRLYRSLAAGTRRKVVAFCDVDENKIRKGFYCHEDSQERPKPRVPILHFRAARPPFVICVKLDLTGGAFENNLRSLHLQEGRDFLHFS
;
A
#
# COMPACT_ATOMS: atom_id res chain seq x y z
N MET A 1 25.74 -5.62 12.70
CA MET A 1 25.00 -6.63 11.89
C MET A 1 25.06 -7.96 12.63
N MET A 2 24.00 -8.77 12.62
CA MET A 2 24.08 -10.09 13.27
C MET A 2 24.92 -11.06 12.43
N PRO A 3 25.76 -11.92 13.03
CA PRO A 3 26.67 -12.81 12.28
C PRO A 3 25.96 -13.70 11.25
N GLN A 4 24.73 -14.08 11.53
CA GLN A 4 23.95 -15.01 10.70
C GLN A 4 23.23 -14.34 9.52
N ARG A 5 23.28 -13.01 9.40
CA ARG A 5 22.51 -12.26 8.40
C ARG A 5 22.78 -12.74 6.97
N VAL A 6 24.06 -12.78 6.60
CA VAL A 6 24.47 -13.14 5.22
C VAL A 6 24.01 -14.55 4.88
N ARG A 7 24.25 -15.52 5.77
CA ARG A 7 23.87 -16.92 5.56
C ARG A 7 22.36 -17.07 5.32
N LEU A 8 21.54 -16.55 6.24
CA LEU A 8 20.08 -16.71 6.17
C LEU A 8 19.44 -15.97 5.00
N GLN A 9 19.92 -14.76 4.67
CA GLN A 9 19.40 -14.02 3.51
C GLN A 9 19.88 -14.62 2.19
N LEU A 10 21.08 -15.22 2.14
CA LEU A 10 21.56 -15.96 0.97
C LEU A 10 20.73 -17.22 0.72
N GLU A 11 20.44 -18.00 1.77
CA GLU A 11 19.56 -19.18 1.69
C GLU A 11 18.18 -18.80 1.12
N ALA A 12 17.59 -17.70 1.57
CA ALA A 12 16.33 -17.19 1.04
C ALA A 12 16.46 -16.64 -0.40
N ALA A 13 17.54 -15.94 -0.73
CA ALA A 13 17.77 -15.41 -2.08
C ALA A 13 17.96 -16.52 -3.12
N ALA A 14 18.54 -17.65 -2.73
CA ALA A 14 18.69 -18.82 -3.60
C ALA A 14 17.32 -19.41 -4.02
N GLN A 15 16.33 -19.36 -3.12
CA GLN A 15 14.96 -19.81 -3.40
C GLN A 15 14.13 -18.75 -4.15
N HIS A 16 14.54 -17.49 -4.08
CA HIS A 16 13.82 -16.35 -4.64
C HIS A 16 14.76 -15.42 -5.44
N PRO A 17 15.25 -15.89 -6.61
CA PRO A 17 16.33 -15.22 -7.34
C PRO A 17 15.98 -13.81 -7.85
N THR A 18 14.68 -13.51 -8.00
CA THR A 18 14.12 -12.23 -8.47
C THR A 18 13.52 -11.38 -7.34
N SER A 19 13.86 -11.67 -6.09
CA SER A 19 13.31 -10.96 -4.93
C SER A 19 14.36 -10.12 -4.20
N ILE A 20 13.88 -9.05 -3.58
CA ILE A 20 14.59 -8.41 -2.47
C ILE A 20 14.26 -9.20 -1.21
N ILE A 21 15.31 -9.65 -0.51
CA ILE A 21 15.23 -10.34 0.77
C ILE A 21 15.55 -9.32 1.87
N GLY A 22 14.57 -9.00 2.70
CA GLY A 22 14.74 -8.23 3.92
C GLY A 22 14.93 -9.10 5.16
N CYS A 23 14.95 -8.47 6.32
CA CYS A 23 14.89 -9.13 7.63
C CYS A 23 14.20 -8.21 8.64
N GLN A 24 13.85 -8.75 9.81
CA GLN A 24 13.44 -7.90 10.92
C GLN A 24 14.64 -7.11 11.46
N VAL A 25 14.37 -5.97 12.08
CA VAL A 25 15.41 -5.06 12.56
C VAL A 25 15.23 -4.71 14.03
N ARG A 26 16.34 -4.38 14.69
CA ARG A 26 16.37 -3.70 15.99
C ARG A 26 16.91 -2.29 15.80
N ARG A 27 16.47 -1.36 16.63
CA ARG A 27 16.93 0.05 16.58
C ARG A 27 17.94 0.33 17.70
N GLU A 28 18.85 1.24 17.41
CA GLU A 28 19.73 1.83 18.42
C GLU A 28 19.69 3.37 18.27
N PRO A 29 19.18 4.11 19.28
CA PRO A 29 18.55 3.62 20.49
C PRO A 29 17.21 2.90 20.22
N PRO A 30 16.73 2.03 21.14
CA PRO A 30 15.54 1.19 20.91
C PRO A 30 14.25 1.96 20.62
N ASN A 31 14.14 3.21 21.10
CA ASN A 31 12.98 4.08 20.92
C ASN A 31 12.96 4.84 19.59
N SER A 32 14.03 4.77 18.77
CA SER A 32 14.05 5.45 17.47
C SER A 32 13.01 4.84 16.52
N THR A 33 12.02 5.64 16.10
CA THR A 33 10.95 5.21 15.18
C THR A 33 10.23 3.93 15.65
N GLU A 34 9.95 3.82 16.95
CA GLU A 34 9.44 2.60 17.57
C GLU A 34 8.17 2.05 16.89
N ARG A 35 7.18 2.91 16.64
CA ARG A 35 5.93 2.52 15.96
C ARG A 35 6.20 1.89 14.59
N TYR A 36 7.09 2.50 13.81
CA TYR A 36 7.46 2.01 12.49
C TYR A 36 8.19 0.68 12.57
N THR A 37 9.16 0.57 13.48
CA THR A 37 9.94 -0.66 13.71
C THR A 37 9.04 -1.81 14.15
N ARG A 38 8.07 -1.55 15.01
CA ARG A 38 7.05 -2.54 15.41
C ARG A 38 6.22 -2.99 14.21
N TRP A 39 5.74 -2.05 13.41
CA TRP A 39 4.93 -2.34 12.22
C TRP A 39 5.69 -3.22 11.21
N ILE A 40 6.88 -2.80 10.75
CA ILE A 40 7.65 -3.56 9.73
C ILE A 40 8.06 -4.96 10.21
N ASN A 41 8.24 -5.16 11.51
CA ASN A 41 8.62 -6.47 12.07
C ASN A 41 7.43 -7.40 12.22
N GLN A 42 6.21 -6.86 12.34
CA GLN A 42 4.98 -7.62 12.58
C GLN A 42 4.19 -7.97 11.32
N LEU A 43 4.50 -7.38 10.16
CA LEU A 43 3.86 -7.75 8.90
C LEU A 43 4.03 -9.25 8.64
N ALA A 44 2.97 -10.01 8.35
CA ALA A 44 3.10 -11.38 7.84
C ALA A 44 3.73 -11.41 6.43
N SER A 45 4.15 -12.59 5.95
CA SER A 45 4.81 -12.71 4.64
C SER A 45 3.92 -12.29 3.47
N ASP A 46 2.62 -12.60 3.52
CA ASP A 46 1.62 -12.12 2.55
C ASP A 46 1.35 -10.62 2.71
N GLN A 47 1.60 -10.09 3.92
CA GLN A 47 1.58 -8.67 4.21
C GLN A 47 2.73 -7.87 3.66
N LEU A 48 3.86 -8.47 3.29
CA LEU A 48 4.94 -7.70 2.67
C LEU A 48 4.53 -7.05 1.36
N LEU A 49 3.51 -7.59 0.70
CA LEU A 49 3.03 -7.03 -0.55
C LEU A 49 1.55 -6.70 -0.52
N THR A 50 0.71 -7.25 0.37
CA THR A 50 -0.76 -6.97 0.40
C THR A 50 -1.25 -6.86 1.85
N GLN A 51 -2.00 -5.84 2.30
CA GLN A 51 -2.62 -5.85 3.64
C GLN A 51 -3.75 -6.89 3.79
N LYS A 52 -3.44 -8.20 3.77
CA LYS A 52 -4.42 -9.17 4.28
C LYS A 52 -4.64 -8.90 5.76
N GLY A 53 -5.87 -8.53 6.13
CA GLY A 53 -6.23 -8.28 7.53
C GLY A 53 -5.80 -9.46 8.41
N THR A 54 -5.22 -9.14 9.56
CA THR A 54 -4.91 -10.12 10.61
C THR A 54 -6.17 -10.94 10.88
N ARG A 55 -6.13 -12.25 10.59
CA ARG A 55 -7.10 -13.18 11.19
C ARG A 55 -6.86 -13.08 12.70
N GLY A 56 -7.78 -12.44 13.41
CA GLY A 56 -7.83 -12.58 14.86
C GLY A 56 -7.96 -14.06 15.18
N CYS A 57 -7.10 -14.56 16.05
CA CYS A 57 -7.20 -15.89 16.63
C CYS A 57 -8.61 -16.13 17.17
N GLY A 58 -9.18 -17.27 16.81
CA GLY A 58 -10.52 -17.70 17.19
C GLY A 58 -10.88 -18.94 16.38
N GLU A 59 -10.17 -20.04 16.61
CA GLU A 59 -10.65 -21.36 16.21
C GLU A 59 -11.87 -21.69 17.08
N GLU A 60 -13.06 -21.66 16.49
CA GLU A 60 -14.18 -22.47 16.95
C GLU A 60 -14.55 -23.43 15.82
N LEU A 61 -14.09 -24.67 15.99
CA LEU A 61 -14.62 -25.85 15.32
C LEU A 61 -16.09 -25.99 15.71
N VAL A 62 -16.99 -25.78 14.76
CA VAL A 62 -18.37 -26.26 14.86
C VAL A 62 -18.69 -27.12 13.64
N SER A 63 -18.77 -28.42 13.91
CA SER A 63 -19.30 -29.47 13.04
C SER A 63 -20.82 -29.37 12.91
N GLY A 64 -21.37 -29.52 11.69
CA GLY A 64 -22.82 -29.72 11.52
C GLY A 64 -23.36 -29.67 10.08
N SER A 65 -23.31 -30.82 9.40
CA SER A 65 -24.26 -31.45 8.45
C SER A 65 -24.94 -30.68 7.27
N PRO A 66 -25.30 -31.41 6.17
CA PRO A 66 -25.52 -30.83 4.84
C PRO A 66 -26.99 -30.53 4.52
N GLY A 67 -27.24 -29.45 3.77
CA GLY A 67 -28.58 -29.10 3.30
C GLY A 67 -28.59 -28.18 2.08
N VAL A 68 -28.97 -28.78 0.93
CA VAL A 68 -29.67 -28.22 -0.26
C VAL A 68 -29.16 -26.90 -0.87
N ALA A 69 -28.63 -27.02 -2.10
CA ALA A 69 -28.24 -25.89 -2.95
C ALA A 69 -29.42 -25.26 -3.70
N PRO A 70 -29.44 -23.93 -3.87
CA PRO A 70 -30.10 -23.27 -4.99
C PRO A 70 -29.07 -22.74 -6.00
N SER A 71 -29.29 -23.07 -7.27
CA SER A 71 -28.55 -22.56 -8.43
C SER A 71 -28.79 -21.06 -8.65
N PRO A 72 -27.75 -20.23 -8.89
CA PRO A 72 -27.89 -18.98 -9.61
C PRO A 72 -27.28 -19.08 -11.01
N ARG A 73 -28.11 -18.85 -12.03
CA ARG A 73 -27.66 -18.57 -13.40
C ARG A 73 -26.86 -17.27 -13.38
N HIS A 74 -25.55 -17.34 -13.63
CA HIS A 74 -24.72 -16.15 -13.85
C HIS A 74 -24.86 -15.65 -15.31
N PRO A 75 -24.96 -14.33 -15.55
CA PRO A 75 -24.86 -13.76 -16.88
C PRO A 75 -23.41 -13.89 -17.41
N PRO A 76 -23.20 -14.09 -18.72
CA PRO A 76 -21.92 -14.51 -19.27
C PRO A 76 -21.05 -13.33 -19.70
N TRP A 77 -20.52 -12.55 -18.76
CA TRP A 77 -19.43 -11.61 -19.04
C TRP A 77 -18.52 -11.48 -17.82
N ILE A 78 -17.45 -12.29 -17.81
CA ILE A 78 -16.10 -12.08 -17.28
C ILE A 78 -15.43 -13.48 -17.36
N ARG A 79 -14.93 -13.82 -18.55
CA ARG A 79 -13.93 -14.87 -18.72
C ARG A 79 -12.67 -14.19 -19.26
N GLY A 80 -11.69 -14.06 -18.37
CA GLY A 80 -10.35 -13.59 -18.68
C GLY A 80 -9.51 -13.65 -17.39
N PRO A 81 -8.46 -14.49 -17.32
CA PRO A 81 -7.68 -14.62 -16.10
C PRO A 81 -6.69 -13.45 -15.99
N LEU A 82 -7.03 -12.44 -15.19
CA LEU A 82 -6.03 -11.54 -14.62
C LEU A 82 -5.54 -12.12 -13.29
N ALA A 83 -4.93 -13.29 -13.36
CA ALA A 83 -4.19 -13.90 -12.26
C ALA A 83 -2.73 -13.41 -12.31
N GLY A 84 -2.54 -12.11 -12.08
CA GLY A 84 -1.24 -11.53 -11.75
C GLY A 84 -1.41 -10.81 -10.43
N SER A 85 -0.77 -11.31 -9.36
CA SER A 85 -0.86 -10.77 -8.01
C SER A 85 -0.66 -9.25 -8.03
N GLN A 86 -1.73 -8.49 -7.85
CA GLN A 86 -1.58 -7.09 -7.44
C GLN A 86 -1.02 -7.13 -6.01
N ARG A 87 -0.09 -6.22 -5.74
CA ARG A 87 0.79 -6.19 -4.57
C ARG A 87 0.67 -4.77 -3.99
N GLU A 88 -0.27 -4.57 -3.06
CA GLU A 88 -0.78 -3.28 -2.56
C GLU A 88 -0.09 -2.56 -1.37
N GLN A 89 0.72 -3.18 -0.50
CA GLN A 89 1.31 -2.47 0.67
C GLN A 89 2.32 -1.36 0.31
N VAL A 90 2.76 -1.34 -0.95
CA VAL A 90 3.76 -0.41 -1.52
C VAL A 90 3.29 1.05 -1.50
N PHE A 91 1.99 1.26 -1.40
CA PHE A 91 1.37 2.58 -1.46
C PHE A 91 1.19 3.25 -0.11
N THR A 92 1.58 2.61 1.01
CA THR A 92 1.50 3.21 2.34
C THR A 92 2.61 4.24 2.59
N SER A 93 2.38 5.17 3.50
CA SER A 93 3.33 6.23 3.91
C SER A 93 4.52 5.71 4.69
N ASN A 94 4.50 4.44 5.08
CA ASN A 94 5.57 3.78 5.82
C ASN A 94 6.69 3.26 4.90
N GLY A 95 6.61 3.49 3.58
CA GLY A 95 7.64 3.09 2.61
C GLY A 95 7.62 1.58 2.29
N PRO A 96 8.71 1.03 1.73
CA PRO A 96 8.83 -0.40 1.47
C PRO A 96 8.61 -1.24 2.75
N THR A 97 7.90 -2.35 2.61
CA THR A 97 7.57 -3.29 3.70
C THR A 97 8.77 -4.10 4.21
N VAL A 98 9.88 -4.05 3.48
CA VAL A 98 11.22 -4.41 3.93
C VAL A 98 12.11 -3.20 3.79
N ILE A 99 12.79 -2.79 4.86
CA ILE A 99 13.51 -1.52 4.87
C ILE A 99 14.92 -1.68 4.31
N MET A 100 15.42 -0.69 3.58
CA MET A 100 16.88 -0.52 3.50
C MET A 100 17.38 -0.13 4.91
N PRO A 101 18.52 -0.64 5.43
CA PRO A 101 19.57 -1.38 4.75
C PRO A 101 19.48 -2.91 4.85
N THR A 102 18.28 -3.48 5.00
CA THR A 102 18.12 -4.95 5.12
C THR A 102 18.25 -5.70 3.80
N TRP A 103 18.13 -5.01 2.67
CA TRP A 103 17.99 -5.64 1.37
C TRP A 103 19.19 -6.52 1.00
N PHE A 104 18.88 -7.72 0.55
CA PHE A 104 19.80 -8.69 0.00
C PHE A 104 19.15 -9.24 -1.28
N CYS A 105 19.88 -9.29 -2.38
CA CYS A 105 19.37 -9.85 -3.64
C CYS A 105 20.52 -10.42 -4.47
N SER A 106 20.20 -11.23 -5.48
CA SER A 106 21.22 -11.76 -6.38
C SER A 106 21.85 -10.62 -7.20
N ARG A 107 23.16 -10.73 -7.48
CA ARG A 107 23.85 -9.75 -8.36
C ARG A 107 23.17 -9.65 -9.72
N ALA A 108 22.78 -10.79 -10.29
CA ALA A 108 22.08 -10.84 -11.57
C ALA A 108 20.77 -10.03 -11.52
N TRP A 109 19.99 -10.17 -10.45
CA TRP A 109 18.76 -9.39 -10.27
C TRP A 109 19.03 -7.91 -10.05
N PHE A 110 20.01 -7.53 -9.23
CA PHE A 110 20.42 -6.13 -9.06
C PHE A 110 20.79 -5.49 -10.40
N SER A 111 21.64 -6.16 -11.19
CA SER A 111 22.01 -5.70 -12.55
C SER A 111 20.80 -5.61 -13.48
N HIS A 112 19.86 -6.55 -13.36
CA HIS A 112 18.61 -6.49 -14.11
C HIS A 112 17.74 -5.31 -13.68
N VAL A 113 17.63 -4.99 -12.38
CA VAL A 113 16.85 -3.84 -11.88
C VAL A 113 17.48 -2.50 -12.30
N GLY A 114 18.80 -2.41 -12.25
CA GLY A 114 19.57 -1.20 -12.54
C GLY A 114 20.12 -0.54 -11.27
N PRO A 115 21.03 0.43 -11.41
CA PRO A 115 21.65 1.11 -10.27
C PRO A 115 20.63 1.96 -9.49
N PHE A 116 21.05 2.41 -8.31
CA PHE A 116 20.35 3.47 -7.59
C PHE A 116 20.42 4.79 -8.36
N ASP A 117 19.47 5.68 -8.08
CA ASP A 117 19.48 7.03 -8.63
C ASP A 117 20.55 7.87 -7.90
N GLU A 118 21.51 8.41 -8.65
CA GLU A 118 22.63 9.21 -8.12
C GLU A 118 22.39 10.72 -8.23
N GLY A 119 21.13 11.17 -8.37
CA GLY A 119 20.78 12.59 -8.50
C GLY A 119 21.09 13.46 -7.28
N GLY A 120 21.58 12.89 -6.18
CA GLY A 120 22.13 13.59 -5.02
C GLY A 120 21.10 13.90 -3.93
N GLN A 121 21.36 14.96 -3.17
CA GLN A 121 20.61 15.30 -1.96
C GLN A 121 19.10 15.48 -2.26
N GLY A 122 18.25 14.81 -1.46
CA GLY A 122 16.79 14.88 -1.57
C GLY A 122 16.16 13.89 -2.56
N VAL A 123 16.96 13.12 -3.31
CA VAL A 123 16.46 11.99 -4.10
C VAL A 123 16.08 10.84 -3.14
N PRO A 124 14.90 10.20 -3.30
CA PRO A 124 14.53 9.02 -2.53
C PRO A 124 14.99 7.74 -3.25
N GLU A 125 16.30 7.55 -3.37
CA GLU A 125 16.97 6.51 -4.15
C GLU A 125 16.48 5.09 -3.81
N ASP A 126 16.27 4.80 -2.53
CA ASP A 126 15.72 3.53 -2.07
C ASP A 126 14.32 3.29 -2.63
N LEU A 127 13.43 4.29 -2.53
CA LEU A 127 12.05 4.17 -3.02
C LEU A 127 12.04 3.98 -4.55
N LEU A 128 12.90 4.70 -5.27
CA LEU A 128 13.01 4.60 -6.72
C LEU A 128 13.51 3.23 -7.15
N PHE A 129 14.54 2.70 -6.50
CA PHE A 129 15.02 1.34 -6.73
C PHE A 129 13.91 0.32 -6.45
N PHE A 130 13.20 0.47 -5.33
CA PHE A 130 12.08 -0.42 -4.98
C PHE A 130 10.98 -0.42 -6.03
N TYR A 131 10.62 0.75 -6.57
CA TYR A 131 9.64 0.85 -7.65
C TYR A 131 10.15 0.22 -8.95
N ASN A 132 11.41 0.41 -9.31
CA ASN A 132 12.01 -0.24 -10.49
C ASN A 132 12.06 -1.77 -10.34
N HIS A 133 12.41 -2.25 -9.15
CA HIS A 133 12.34 -3.66 -8.77
C HIS A 133 10.94 -4.24 -9.01
N LEU A 134 9.90 -3.57 -8.50
CA LEU A 134 8.51 -4.00 -8.69
C LEU A 134 8.02 -3.88 -10.14
N ARG A 135 8.47 -2.85 -10.87
CA ARG A 135 8.16 -2.70 -12.30
C ARG A 135 8.60 -3.90 -13.12
N LYS A 136 9.75 -4.48 -12.76
CA LYS A 136 10.35 -5.67 -13.39
C LYS A 136 9.79 -6.99 -12.86
N GLY A 137 8.76 -6.96 -12.02
CA GLY A 137 8.10 -8.15 -11.48
C GLY A 137 8.76 -8.71 -10.22
N GLY A 138 9.68 -7.95 -9.61
CA GLY A 138 10.43 -8.40 -8.45
C GLY A 138 9.58 -8.73 -7.22
N GLY A 139 9.97 -9.78 -6.51
CA GLY A 139 9.33 -10.21 -5.26
C GLY A 139 9.89 -9.53 -4.01
N VAL A 140 9.17 -9.63 -2.90
CA VAL A 140 9.64 -9.19 -1.58
C VAL A 140 9.47 -10.34 -0.62
N VAL A 141 10.56 -10.71 0.03
CA VAL A 141 10.61 -11.77 1.03
C VAL A 141 11.31 -11.22 2.26
N ARG A 142 10.92 -11.68 3.45
CA ARG A 142 11.58 -11.31 4.70
C ARG A 142 11.99 -12.57 5.43
N VAL A 143 13.23 -12.60 5.91
CA VAL A 143 13.62 -13.55 6.94
C VAL A 143 13.08 -13.05 8.28
N ASP A 144 12.18 -13.80 8.90
CA ASP A 144 11.50 -13.45 10.15
C ASP A 144 12.40 -13.63 11.39
N GLN A 145 13.58 -13.01 11.31
CA GLN A 145 14.56 -12.92 12.38
C GLN A 145 15.16 -11.52 12.41
N SER A 146 15.48 -11.04 13.61
CA SER A 146 16.17 -9.77 13.81
C SER A 146 17.64 -9.88 13.41
N LEU A 147 17.99 -9.56 12.16
CA LEU A 147 19.35 -9.76 11.61
C LEU A 147 20.15 -8.46 11.44
N LEU A 148 19.51 -7.31 11.63
CA LEU A 148 20.14 -6.00 11.52
C LEU A 148 19.87 -5.15 12.77
N LEU A 149 20.93 -4.56 13.33
CA LEU A 149 20.84 -3.44 14.25
C LEU A 149 20.96 -2.16 13.41
N TYR A 150 19.86 -1.41 13.30
CA TYR A 150 19.81 -0.16 12.55
C TYR A 150 19.95 1.02 13.51
N ARG A 151 21.16 1.58 13.56
CA ARG A 151 21.49 2.73 14.38
C ARG A 151 20.93 4.01 13.79
N TYR A 152 20.23 4.78 14.61
CA TYR A 152 19.81 6.14 14.30
C TYR A 152 21.04 7.05 14.27
N HIS A 153 21.02 7.99 13.33
CA HIS A 153 22.03 9.03 13.23
C HIS A 153 21.33 10.36 12.93
N PRO A 154 21.69 11.48 13.60
CA PRO A 154 21.07 12.78 13.36
C PRO A 154 21.28 13.27 11.92
N ASP A 155 22.41 12.93 11.29
CA ASP A 155 22.71 13.31 9.91
C ASP A 155 22.21 12.29 8.88
N ALA A 156 21.13 11.57 9.17
CA ALA A 156 20.55 10.62 8.22
C ALA A 156 20.06 11.34 6.95
N ALA A 157 20.42 10.81 5.78
CA ALA A 157 20.04 11.36 4.48
C ALA A 157 18.52 11.53 4.30
N THR A 158 17.71 10.75 5.03
CA THR A 158 16.25 10.86 5.09
C THR A 158 15.76 12.27 5.41
N HIS A 159 16.51 13.05 6.20
CA HIS A 159 16.14 14.44 6.53
C HIS A 159 16.19 15.37 5.31
N SER A 160 16.92 15.01 4.25
CA SER A 160 16.97 15.78 3.01
C SER A 160 15.81 15.48 2.05
N VAL A 161 15.12 14.36 2.25
CA VAL A 161 14.03 13.92 1.36
C VAL A 161 12.71 14.53 1.81
N LEU A 162 12.13 15.38 0.96
CA LEU A 162 10.86 16.04 1.28
C LEU A 162 9.67 15.07 1.21
N GLU A 163 8.71 15.26 2.10
CA GLU A 163 7.44 14.51 2.09
C GLU A 163 6.68 14.67 0.77
N THR A 164 6.77 15.85 0.15
CA THR A 164 6.19 16.14 -1.17
C THR A 164 6.86 15.34 -2.29
N THR A 165 8.17 15.08 -2.19
CA THR A 165 8.92 14.23 -3.13
C THR A 165 8.41 12.79 -3.03
N ILE A 166 8.34 12.23 -1.81
CA ILE A 166 7.80 10.89 -1.57
C ILE A 166 6.35 10.78 -2.06
N TRP A 167 5.51 11.78 -1.73
CA TRP A 167 4.13 11.85 -2.17
C TRP A 167 4.00 11.80 -3.70
N THR A 168 4.80 12.60 -4.41
CA THR A 168 4.80 12.66 -5.87
C THR A 168 5.13 11.31 -6.49
N HIS A 169 6.16 10.62 -5.99
CA HIS A 169 6.51 9.28 -6.47
C HIS A 169 5.42 8.25 -6.16
N ARG A 170 4.81 8.29 -4.97
CA ARG A 170 3.70 7.39 -4.60
C ARG A 170 2.49 7.60 -5.50
N VAL A 171 2.08 8.84 -5.77
CA VAL A 171 0.96 9.14 -6.68
C VAL A 171 1.28 8.66 -8.08
N ARG A 172 2.48 8.94 -8.60
CA ARG A 172 2.90 8.48 -9.94
C ARG A 172 2.87 6.95 -10.03
N PHE A 173 3.38 6.25 -9.04
CA PHE A 173 3.38 4.79 -9.01
C PHE A 173 1.94 4.23 -8.94
N LEU A 174 1.03 4.91 -8.23
CA LEU A 174 -0.38 4.55 -8.16
C LEU A 174 -1.07 4.70 -9.53
N GLU A 175 -0.83 5.83 -10.21
CA GLU A 175 -1.33 6.10 -11.57
C GLU A 175 -0.75 5.18 -12.62
N GLU A 176 0.48 4.68 -12.42
CA GLU A 176 1.13 3.75 -13.33
C GLU A 176 0.61 2.31 -13.16
N ARG A 177 0.45 1.85 -11.92
CA ARG A 177 0.28 0.42 -11.62
C ARG A 177 -1.15 0.00 -11.37
N VAL A 178 -1.98 0.88 -10.81
CA VAL A 178 -3.32 0.48 -10.33
C VAL A 178 -4.41 1.17 -11.12
N LEU A 179 -4.40 2.50 -11.14
CA LEU A 179 -5.49 3.30 -11.69
C LEU A 179 -5.75 3.14 -13.21
N PRO A 180 -4.83 2.63 -14.06
CA PRO A 180 -5.15 2.30 -15.44
C PRO A 180 -6.20 1.18 -15.56
N HIS A 181 -6.19 0.24 -14.62
CA HIS A 181 -7.07 -0.94 -14.62
C HIS A 181 -8.47 -0.65 -14.10
N TRP A 182 -8.69 0.51 -13.48
CA TRP A 182 -9.98 0.92 -12.96
C TRP A 182 -10.62 1.93 -13.91
N ALA A 183 -11.85 1.66 -14.35
CA ALA A 183 -12.62 2.60 -15.18
C ALA A 183 -13.09 3.81 -14.35
N ALA A 184 -13.43 3.56 -13.09
CA ALA A 184 -13.85 4.54 -12.10
C ALA A 184 -13.45 4.04 -10.69
N PHE A 185 -13.32 4.95 -9.72
CA PHE A 185 -13.04 4.59 -8.33
C PHE A 185 -13.54 5.66 -7.34
N THR A 186 -13.66 5.27 -6.08
CA THR A 186 -14.01 6.15 -4.96
C THR A 186 -12.79 6.46 -4.11
N ILE A 187 -12.62 7.71 -3.66
CA ILE A 187 -11.62 8.05 -2.63
C ILE A 187 -12.27 8.00 -1.25
N TRP A 188 -11.83 7.07 -0.40
CA TRP A 188 -12.27 7.02 0.99
C TRP A 188 -11.40 7.95 1.84
N ASN A 189 -11.95 9.15 2.10
CA ASN A 189 -11.49 10.26 2.95
C ASN A 189 -11.89 11.56 2.24
N ALA A 190 -12.99 12.19 2.66
CA ALA A 190 -13.45 13.46 2.10
C ALA A 190 -12.75 14.68 2.73
N GLY A 191 -11.63 14.47 3.45
CA GLY A 191 -10.84 15.47 4.15
C GLY A 191 -9.49 15.76 3.49
N ARG A 192 -8.49 16.15 4.30
CA ARG A 192 -7.20 16.68 3.81
C ARG A 192 -6.45 15.72 2.89
N GLN A 193 -6.30 14.46 3.28
CA GLN A 193 -5.48 13.49 2.54
C GLN A 193 -6.15 13.06 1.23
N GLY A 194 -7.43 12.69 1.26
CA GLY A 194 -8.13 12.30 0.03
C GLY A 194 -8.27 13.47 -0.96
N ARG A 195 -8.55 14.69 -0.49
CA ARG A 195 -8.56 15.89 -1.36
C ARG A 195 -7.17 16.22 -1.90
N ARG A 196 -6.10 15.96 -1.13
CA ARG A 196 -4.72 16.10 -1.65
C ARG A 196 -4.47 15.10 -2.77
N LEU A 197 -4.84 13.83 -2.59
CA LEU A 197 -4.70 12.82 -3.65
C LEU A 197 -5.43 13.26 -4.91
N TYR A 198 -6.70 13.61 -4.81
CA TYR A 198 -7.50 14.07 -5.95
C TYR A 198 -6.84 15.21 -6.73
N ARG A 199 -6.26 16.19 -6.02
CA ARG A 199 -5.55 17.32 -6.65
C ARG A 199 -4.22 16.92 -7.28
N SER A 200 -3.56 15.90 -6.74
CA SER A 200 -2.28 15.39 -7.26
C SER A 200 -2.42 14.45 -8.46
N LEU A 201 -3.60 13.91 -8.74
CA LEU A 201 -3.84 13.04 -9.89
C LEU A 201 -3.74 13.82 -11.22
N ALA A 202 -3.23 13.15 -12.26
CA ALA A 202 -3.32 13.64 -13.62
C ALA A 202 -4.79 13.79 -14.06
N ALA A 203 -5.07 14.75 -14.95
CA ALA A 203 -6.43 15.08 -15.34
C ALA A 203 -7.24 13.87 -15.84
N GLY A 204 -6.61 12.98 -16.62
CA GLY A 204 -7.24 11.75 -17.13
C GLY A 204 -7.68 10.80 -16.01
N THR A 205 -6.80 10.57 -15.03
CA THR A 205 -7.08 9.71 -13.88
C THR A 205 -8.08 10.34 -12.92
N ARG A 206 -7.97 11.65 -12.69
CA ARG A 206 -8.86 12.41 -11.82
C ARG A 206 -10.32 12.32 -12.26
N ARG A 207 -10.60 12.28 -13.56
CA ARG A 207 -11.95 12.09 -14.12
C ARG A 207 -12.57 10.73 -13.78
N LYS A 208 -11.75 9.73 -13.39
CA LYS A 208 -12.22 8.42 -12.93
C LYS A 208 -12.75 8.46 -11.49
N VAL A 209 -12.51 9.53 -10.74
CA VAL A 209 -12.99 9.66 -9.36
C VAL A 209 -14.48 10.00 -9.39
N VAL A 210 -15.31 9.03 -9.04
CA VAL A 210 -16.78 9.19 -9.08
C VAL A 210 -17.37 9.71 -7.77
N ALA A 211 -16.66 9.52 -6.66
CA ALA A 211 -17.09 10.00 -5.36
C ALA A 211 -15.90 10.15 -4.40
N PHE A 212 -16.09 10.98 -3.39
CA PHE A 212 -15.48 10.79 -2.09
C PHE A 212 -16.45 10.04 -1.18
N CYS A 213 -15.93 9.32 -0.21
CA CYS A 213 -16.75 8.85 0.90
C CYS A 213 -16.10 9.09 2.27
N ASP A 214 -16.95 9.18 3.29
CA ASP A 214 -16.55 9.44 4.68
C ASP A 214 -17.60 8.88 5.66
N VAL A 215 -17.29 8.94 6.96
CA VAL A 215 -18.23 8.68 8.07
C VAL A 215 -18.68 9.97 8.74
N ASP A 216 -17.93 11.05 8.53
CA ASP A 216 -18.21 12.36 9.10
C ASP A 216 -19.45 13.00 8.45
N GLU A 217 -20.53 13.08 9.21
CA GLU A 217 -21.81 13.64 8.78
C GLU A 217 -21.70 15.08 8.27
N ASN A 218 -20.80 15.90 8.82
CA ASN A 218 -20.63 17.27 8.36
C ASN A 218 -20.05 17.32 6.94
N LYS A 219 -19.10 16.42 6.63
CA LYS A 219 -18.56 16.28 5.28
C LYS A 219 -19.61 15.73 4.31
N ILE A 220 -20.42 14.77 4.75
CA ILE A 220 -21.48 14.17 3.94
C ILE A 220 -22.57 15.21 3.65
N ARG A 221 -22.99 15.99 4.65
CA ARG A 221 -24.01 17.05 4.51
C ARG A 221 -23.59 18.15 3.53
N LYS A 222 -22.29 18.39 3.36
CA LYS A 222 -21.78 19.30 2.32
C LYS A 222 -22.15 18.82 0.89
N GLY A 223 -22.41 17.52 0.72
CA GLY A 223 -22.92 16.91 -0.51
C GLY A 223 -21.87 16.69 -1.60
N PHE A 224 -20.91 17.61 -1.76
CA PHE A 224 -19.86 17.49 -2.77
C PHE A 224 -18.57 18.23 -2.38
N TYR A 225 -17.46 17.78 -2.95
CA TYR A 225 -16.20 18.50 -3.03
C TYR A 225 -16.12 19.25 -4.36
N CYS A 226 -15.78 20.54 -4.31
CA CYS A 226 -15.48 21.35 -5.50
C CYS A 226 -13.96 21.55 -5.58
N HIS A 227 -13.38 21.27 -6.75
CA HIS A 227 -11.97 21.56 -6.99
C HIS A 227 -11.81 23.01 -7.43
N GLU A 228 -11.60 23.90 -6.46
CA GLU A 228 -11.61 25.35 -6.69
C GLU A 228 -10.53 25.84 -7.64
N ASP A 229 -9.35 25.22 -7.60
CA ASP A 229 -8.19 25.56 -8.43
C ASP A 229 -8.28 24.96 -9.86
N SER A 230 -9.38 24.26 -10.17
CA SER A 230 -9.59 23.70 -11.50
C SER A 230 -9.81 24.78 -12.55
N GLN A 231 -9.12 24.61 -13.68
CA GLN A 231 -9.33 25.42 -14.88
C GLN A 231 -10.58 25.00 -15.67
N GLU A 232 -11.16 23.83 -15.37
CA GLU A 232 -12.39 23.35 -16.00
C GLU A 232 -13.61 24.24 -15.64
N ARG A 233 -14.54 24.39 -16.59
CA ARG A 233 -15.79 25.15 -16.46
C ARG A 233 -16.96 24.32 -17.01
N PRO A 234 -17.98 23.98 -16.20
CA PRO A 234 -18.10 24.25 -14.76
C PRO A 234 -17.01 23.56 -13.94
N LYS A 235 -16.70 24.10 -12.75
CA LYS A 235 -15.70 23.48 -11.85
C LYS A 235 -16.11 22.04 -11.51
N PRO A 236 -15.17 21.09 -11.47
CA PRO A 236 -15.47 19.70 -11.13
C PRO A 236 -16.07 19.61 -9.73
N ARG A 237 -17.23 18.95 -9.64
CA ARG A 237 -17.94 18.64 -8.39
C ARG A 237 -17.99 17.14 -8.23
N VAL A 238 -17.37 16.64 -7.16
CA VAL A 238 -17.33 15.21 -6.84
C VAL A 238 -18.22 14.97 -5.62
N PRO A 239 -19.24 14.09 -5.69
CA PRO A 239 -20.14 13.86 -4.57
C PRO A 239 -19.39 13.33 -3.35
N ILE A 240 -19.88 13.66 -2.15
CA ILE A 240 -19.41 13.10 -0.89
C ILE A 240 -20.52 12.21 -0.34
N LEU A 241 -20.25 10.90 -0.30
CA LEU A 241 -21.20 9.88 0.13
C LEU A 241 -20.87 9.38 1.53
N HIS A 242 -21.87 8.86 2.24
CA HIS A 242 -21.60 7.96 3.35
C HIS A 242 -20.90 6.69 2.84
N PHE A 243 -19.92 6.15 3.56
CA PHE A 243 -19.13 5.00 3.08
C PHE A 243 -19.96 3.80 2.63
N ARG A 244 -21.09 3.52 3.30
CA ARG A 244 -22.02 2.42 2.92
C ARG A 244 -22.72 2.62 1.57
N ALA A 245 -22.84 3.87 1.11
CA ALA A 245 -23.46 4.18 -0.18
C ALA A 245 -22.42 4.26 -1.32
N ALA A 246 -21.13 4.26 -0.98
CA ALA A 246 -20.05 4.33 -1.95
C ALA A 246 -19.77 2.97 -2.60
N ARG A 247 -19.23 3.00 -3.83
CA ARG A 247 -18.96 1.78 -4.60
C ARG A 247 -17.44 1.56 -4.78
N PRO A 248 -16.98 0.29 -4.70
CA PRO A 248 -15.62 -0.06 -5.07
C PRO A 248 -15.37 0.15 -6.58
N PRO A 249 -14.11 0.23 -7.01
CA PRO A 249 -12.92 0.11 -6.18
C PRO A 249 -12.60 1.37 -5.36
N PHE A 250 -11.93 1.22 -4.22
CA PHE A 250 -11.57 2.32 -3.32
C PHE A 250 -10.07 2.61 -3.31
N VAL A 251 -9.71 3.90 -3.37
CA VAL A 251 -8.41 4.37 -2.84
C VAL A 251 -8.64 4.91 -1.43
N ILE A 252 -8.11 4.20 -0.44
CA ILE A 252 -8.32 4.50 0.96
C ILE A 252 -7.21 5.42 1.47
N CYS A 253 -7.55 6.67 1.74
CA CYS A 253 -6.65 7.67 2.31
C CYS A 253 -6.87 7.87 3.82
N VAL A 254 -7.30 6.83 4.51
CA VAL A 254 -7.48 6.80 5.98
C VAL A 254 -6.32 6.01 6.58
N LYS A 255 -5.67 6.59 7.59
CA LYS A 255 -4.58 5.92 8.32
C LYS A 255 -5.15 4.82 9.20
N LEU A 256 -4.49 3.68 9.19
CA LEU A 256 -4.81 2.54 10.05
C LEU A 256 -4.48 2.82 11.52
N ASP A 257 -5.19 2.12 12.40
CA ASP A 257 -4.96 2.08 13.86
C ASP A 257 -5.10 3.43 14.57
N LEU A 258 -5.74 4.42 13.94
CA LEU A 258 -5.98 5.73 14.55
C LEU A 258 -7.38 5.89 15.15
N THR A 259 -8.27 4.93 14.91
CA THR A 259 -9.70 5.05 15.27
C THR A 259 -10.16 3.98 16.25
N GLY A 260 -9.24 3.32 16.96
CA GLY A 260 -9.57 2.22 17.87
C GLY A 260 -10.28 1.06 17.18
N GLY A 261 -9.98 0.82 15.89
CA GLY A 261 -10.62 -0.24 15.10
C GLY A 261 -11.90 0.17 14.38
N ALA A 262 -12.42 1.38 14.57
CA ALA A 262 -13.69 1.80 13.96
C ALA A 262 -13.64 1.83 12.42
N PHE A 263 -12.58 2.38 11.85
CA PHE A 263 -12.35 2.37 10.40
C PHE A 263 -12.20 0.94 9.87
N GLU A 264 -11.43 0.11 10.56
CA GLU A 264 -11.17 -1.29 10.20
C GLU A 264 -12.45 -2.13 10.27
N ASN A 265 -13.32 -1.89 11.25
CA ASN A 265 -14.67 -2.47 11.35
C ASN A 265 -15.54 -2.06 10.17
N ASN A 266 -15.55 -0.78 9.81
CA ASN A 266 -16.30 -0.27 8.66
C ASN A 266 -15.82 -0.91 7.35
N LEU A 267 -14.51 -0.99 7.13
CA LEU A 267 -13.95 -1.66 5.96
C LEU A 267 -14.32 -3.14 5.92
N ARG A 268 -14.21 -3.86 7.05
CA ARG A 268 -14.63 -5.27 7.17
C ARG A 268 -16.12 -5.47 6.86
N SER A 269 -16.98 -4.54 7.27
CA SER A 269 -18.42 -4.62 7.03
C SER A 269 -18.81 -4.56 5.55
N LEU A 270 -17.92 -4.08 4.68
CA LEU A 270 -18.16 -4.02 3.23
C LEU A 270 -17.76 -5.31 2.49
N HIS A 271 -17.12 -6.28 3.18
CA HIS A 271 -16.68 -7.55 2.60
C HIS A 271 -15.84 -7.41 1.31
N LEU A 272 -14.97 -6.41 1.28
CA LEU A 272 -14.13 -6.10 0.12
C LEU A 272 -12.80 -6.86 0.16
N GLN A 273 -12.24 -7.13 -1.02
CA GLN A 273 -10.92 -7.72 -1.16
C GLN A 273 -9.89 -6.65 -1.57
N GLU A 274 -8.80 -6.53 -0.81
CA GLU A 274 -7.69 -5.64 -1.20
C GLU A 274 -7.07 -6.09 -2.52
N GLY A 275 -6.60 -5.13 -3.32
CA GLY A 275 -6.03 -5.36 -4.65
C GLY A 275 -7.03 -5.54 -5.75
N ARG A 276 -8.27 -5.85 -5.39
CA ARG A 276 -9.38 -5.93 -6.32
C ARG A 276 -10.34 -4.77 -6.11
N ASP A 277 -10.85 -4.64 -4.89
CA ASP A 277 -11.91 -3.74 -4.52
C ASP A 277 -11.40 -2.52 -3.74
N PHE A 278 -10.20 -2.56 -3.18
CA PHE A 278 -9.57 -1.38 -2.57
C PHE A 278 -8.05 -1.47 -2.51
N LEU A 279 -7.41 -0.32 -2.27
CA LEU A 279 -6.00 -0.20 -1.91
C LEU A 279 -5.81 0.89 -0.86
N HIS A 280 -4.78 0.76 -0.02
CA HIS A 280 -4.42 1.77 0.96
C HIS A 280 -3.40 2.77 0.42
N PHE A 281 -3.75 4.06 0.46
CA PHE A 281 -2.91 5.21 0.11
C PHE A 281 -2.93 6.23 1.25
N SER A 282 -2.42 5.84 2.42
CA SER A 282 -2.37 6.66 3.65
C SER A 282 -0.96 7.01 4.05
#